data_AF-A0A453KUA2-F1
#
_entry.id   AF-A0A453KUA2-F1
#
_cell.length_a   1.000
_cell.length_b   1.000
_cell.length_c   1.000
_cell.angle_alpha   90.00
_cell.angle_beta   90.00
_cell.angle_gamma   90.00
#
_symmetry.space_group_name_H-M   'P 1'
#
loop_
_entity.id
_entity.type
_entity.pdbx_description
1 polymer ?
#
loop_
_entity_poly.entity_id
_entity_poly.type
_entity_poly.pdbx_seq_one_letter_code
_entity_poly.pdbx_strand_id
1 'polypeptide(L)'
;RMAAKQPLSDVEDGLLAHLNANAEIPDSRSFASSLGVPHKDVEDVIKRLTAFRIVESADITKETWVLTDEAKGYAARGSPEVQLVAAIPPEGASKGALKERLGDVFDIGMKAAAKNKWIGFEKGNKDLVLRKVEDTRDELQEQLRRLENGEVIADKVIDDLKRRKLVTKEKSIWYSLKKGPEFVAKRKTLATDVTREHLKSGDWKDLEFKDYNYGAQGQPIAIGYSQPLLEVREAIQNIFLEMGFSEMPTNMYVESSFWNFDALFQPQQHPARDSHDTFFLKAPATTTQLPDDYLEKVKQVHQSGGHGSKGYVLVSLLQLSQRVYNLRLLSADMVTIGSEMKQRKTCFVLTQLQFQQGCYTS
;
A
#
# COMPACT_ATOMS: atom_id res chain seq x y z
N ARG A 1 -20.97 19.55 24.96
CA ARG A 1 -20.23 20.83 25.12
C ARG A 1 -18.78 20.52 24.77
N MET A 2 -18.33 20.87 23.56
CA MET A 2 -16.91 20.76 23.21
C MET A 2 -16.16 21.82 24.01
N ALA A 3 -15.25 21.40 24.89
CA ALA A 3 -14.36 22.31 25.59
C ALA A 3 -13.56 23.07 24.52
N ALA A 4 -13.59 24.40 24.55
CA ALA A 4 -12.77 25.23 23.69
C ALA A 4 -11.32 24.80 23.89
N LYS A 5 -10.67 24.32 22.82
CA LYS A 5 -9.27 23.88 22.86
C LYS A 5 -8.43 25.11 23.19
N GLN A 6 -7.94 25.22 24.42
CA GLN A 6 -6.98 26.25 24.77
C GLN A 6 -5.76 26.12 23.85
N PRO A 7 -5.22 27.23 23.32
CA PRO A 7 -4.06 27.16 22.44
C PRO A 7 -2.87 26.57 23.21
N LEU A 8 -2.07 25.73 22.53
CA LEU A 8 -0.89 25.05 23.12
C LEU A 8 0.14 26.02 23.72
N SER A 9 0.10 27.31 23.36
CA SER A 9 0.91 28.37 23.95
C SER A 9 0.57 28.59 25.42
N ASP A 10 -0.72 28.57 25.77
CA ASP A 10 -1.18 28.90 27.12
C ASP A 10 -0.86 27.77 28.10
N VAL A 11 -0.86 26.53 27.61
CA VAL A 11 -0.44 25.33 28.36
C VAL A 11 1.07 25.34 28.59
N GLU A 12 1.87 25.78 27.60
CA GLU A 12 3.33 25.94 27.75
C GLU A 12 3.67 27.02 28.77
N ASP A 13 3.06 28.20 28.65
CA ASP A 13 3.28 29.31 29.58
C ASP A 13 2.84 28.93 31.01
N GLY A 14 1.69 28.25 31.15
CA GLY A 14 1.23 27.73 32.43
C GLY A 14 2.20 26.72 33.04
N LEU A 15 2.71 25.77 32.25
CA LEU A 15 3.66 24.76 32.71
C LEU A 15 4.99 25.38 33.14
N LEU A 16 5.53 26.31 32.34
CA LEU A 16 6.77 27.01 32.68
C LEU A 16 6.59 27.92 33.90
N ALA A 17 5.44 28.59 34.04
CA ALA A 17 5.13 29.39 35.24
C ALA A 17 5.03 28.51 36.49
N HIS A 18 4.39 27.35 36.40
CA HIS A 18 4.28 26.40 37.50
C HIS A 18 5.63 25.77 37.88
N LEU A 19 6.50 25.44 36.90
CA LEU A 19 7.88 25.02 37.17
C LEU A 19 8.75 26.17 37.67
N ASN A 20 8.43 27.42 37.35
CA ASN A 20 9.15 28.56 37.91
C ASN A 20 8.83 28.72 39.40
N ALA A 21 7.55 28.61 39.77
CA ALA A 21 7.06 28.71 41.14
C ALA A 21 7.38 27.46 41.99
N ASN A 22 7.30 26.26 41.42
CA ASN A 22 7.58 24.98 42.08
C ASN A 22 8.76 24.29 41.41
N ALA A 23 9.75 23.83 42.19
CA ALA A 23 10.97 23.25 41.64
C ALA A 23 10.75 21.96 40.82
N GLU A 24 9.64 21.25 41.03
CA GLU A 24 9.30 19.98 40.37
C GLU A 24 7.79 19.82 40.22
N ILE A 25 7.35 19.18 39.15
CA ILE A 25 5.97 18.68 38.98
C ILE A 25 6.03 17.15 39.02
N PRO A 26 5.59 16.51 40.13
CA PRO A 26 5.76 15.07 40.31
C PRO A 26 4.79 14.21 39.47
N ASP A 27 3.60 14.72 39.12
CA ASP A 27 2.64 14.01 38.26
C ASP A 27 1.99 14.96 37.26
N SER A 28 2.31 14.79 35.98
CA SER A 28 1.73 15.58 34.89
C SER A 28 0.21 15.41 34.71
N ARG A 29 -0.41 14.35 35.21
CA ARG A 29 -1.89 14.19 35.19
C ARG A 29 -2.57 15.08 36.22
N SER A 30 -1.97 15.23 37.40
CA SER A 30 -2.47 16.13 38.44
C SER A 30 -2.42 17.58 37.95
N PHE A 31 -1.35 17.91 37.22
CA PHE A 31 -1.18 19.20 36.57
C PHE A 31 -2.21 19.42 35.45
N ALA A 32 -2.40 18.45 34.55
CA ALA A 32 -3.43 18.52 33.50
C ALA A 32 -4.83 18.73 34.08
N SER A 33 -5.14 18.06 35.20
CA SER A 33 -6.41 18.20 35.91
C SER A 33 -6.58 19.60 36.54
N SER A 34 -5.50 20.20 37.05
CA SER A 34 -5.52 21.55 37.62
C SER A 34 -5.79 22.64 36.57
N LEU A 35 -5.34 22.43 35.33
CA LEU A 35 -5.58 23.32 34.19
C LEU A 35 -6.90 23.04 33.47
N GLY A 36 -7.55 21.90 33.75
CA GLY A 36 -8.75 21.47 33.03
C GLY A 36 -8.50 21.06 31.58
N VAL A 37 -7.27 20.67 31.24
CA VAL A 37 -6.81 20.31 29.89
C VAL A 37 -6.61 18.80 29.78
N PRO A 38 -6.91 18.15 28.64
CA PRO A 38 -6.62 16.74 28.46
C PRO A 38 -5.11 16.47 28.57
N HIS A 39 -4.74 15.37 29.24
CA HIS A 39 -3.35 14.97 29.47
C HIS A 39 -2.49 14.90 28.19
N LYS A 40 -3.11 14.57 27.06
CA LYS A 40 -2.45 14.50 25.75
C LYS A 40 -1.84 15.84 25.31
N ASP A 41 -2.56 16.95 25.51
CA ASP A 41 -2.05 18.27 25.10
C ASP A 41 -0.86 18.69 25.97
N VAL A 42 -0.86 18.30 27.25
CA VAL A 42 0.27 18.52 28.18
C VAL A 42 1.47 17.64 27.80
N GLU A 43 1.25 16.39 27.40
CA GLU A 43 2.29 15.48 26.91
C GLU A 43 3.00 16.03 25.67
N ASP A 44 2.26 16.57 24.71
CA ASP A 44 2.82 17.18 23.50
C ASP A 44 3.70 18.39 23.83
N VAL A 45 3.28 19.22 24.80
CA VAL A 45 4.06 20.36 25.29
C VAL A 45 5.32 19.89 26.03
N ILE A 46 5.22 18.87 26.89
CA ILE A 46 6.37 18.28 27.59
C ILE A 46 7.40 17.79 26.60
N LYS A 47 7.01 16.97 25.61
CA LYS A 47 7.92 16.46 24.57
C LYS A 47 8.62 17.58 23.81
N ARG A 48 7.88 18.64 23.48
CA ARG A 48 8.44 19.83 22.82
C ARG A 48 9.48 20.50 23.72
N LEU A 49 9.19 20.73 25.00
CA LEU A 49 10.11 21.37 25.94
C LEU A 49 11.35 20.52 26.24
N THR A 50 11.19 19.19 26.34
CA THR A 50 12.30 18.24 26.49
C THR A 50 13.20 18.25 25.26
N ALA A 51 12.66 18.35 24.05
CA ALA A 51 13.45 18.44 22.82
C ALA A 51 14.36 19.68 22.79
N PHE A 52 13.89 20.79 23.37
CA PHE A 52 14.70 22.01 23.55
C PHE A 52 15.51 22.03 24.86
N ARG A 53 15.57 20.93 25.62
CA ARG A 53 16.31 20.82 26.90
C ARG A 53 15.90 21.85 27.96
N ILE A 54 14.70 22.42 27.84
CA ILE A 54 14.14 23.39 28.79
C ILE A 54 13.65 22.68 30.05
N VAL A 55 13.09 21.47 29.89
CA VAL A 55 12.54 20.63 30.96
C VAL A 55 13.14 19.24 30.85
N GLU A 56 13.50 18.65 31.99
CA GLU A 56 13.84 17.24 32.08
C GLU A 56 12.59 16.45 32.48
N SER A 57 12.20 15.49 31.64
CA SER A 57 11.04 14.63 31.88
C SER A 57 11.48 13.21 32.22
N ALA A 58 11.02 12.68 33.34
CA ALA A 58 11.18 11.28 33.72
C ALA A 58 9.86 10.52 33.53
N ASP A 59 9.91 9.44 32.76
CA ASP A 59 8.74 8.64 32.42
C ASP A 59 8.34 7.73 33.58
N ILE A 60 7.10 7.86 34.03
CA ILE A 60 6.50 6.97 35.02
C ILE A 60 5.44 6.14 34.29
N THR A 61 5.70 4.85 34.19
CA THR A 61 4.79 3.88 33.57
C THR A 61 4.08 3.08 34.64
N LYS A 62 2.75 2.99 34.56
CA LYS A 62 1.97 2.01 35.30
C LYS A 62 1.14 1.16 34.34
N GLU A 63 1.34 -0.14 34.44
CA GLU A 63 0.50 -1.12 33.76
C GLU A 63 -0.70 -1.42 34.66
N THR A 64 -1.90 -1.15 34.16
CA THR A 64 -3.14 -1.54 34.82
C THR A 64 -3.91 -2.48 33.92
N TRP A 65 -4.50 -3.52 34.52
CA TRP A 65 -5.39 -4.42 33.81
C TRP A 65 -6.77 -3.79 33.72
N VAL A 66 -7.28 -3.66 32.50
CA VAL A 66 -8.59 -3.08 32.22
C VAL A 66 -9.48 -4.14 31.59
N LEU A 67 -10.72 -4.17 32.06
CA LEU A 67 -11.76 -5.07 31.57
C LEU A 67 -12.13 -4.73 30.13
N THR A 68 -12.24 -5.75 29.28
CA THR A 68 -12.83 -5.60 27.94
C THR A 68 -14.32 -5.31 28.03
N ASP A 69 -14.92 -4.79 26.96
CA ASP A 69 -16.36 -4.46 26.98
C ASP A 69 -17.25 -5.70 27.17
N GLU A 70 -16.80 -6.87 26.70
CA GLU A 70 -17.43 -8.16 27.01
C GLU A 70 -17.37 -8.48 28.51
N ALA A 71 -16.21 -8.26 29.14
CA ALA A 71 -15.99 -8.52 30.55
C ALA A 71 -16.75 -7.55 31.47
N LYS A 72 -16.89 -6.28 31.08
CA LYS A 72 -17.83 -5.33 31.73
C LYS A 72 -19.27 -5.84 31.62
N GLY A 73 -19.62 -6.39 30.47
CA GLY A 73 -20.91 -7.06 30.24
C GLY A 73 -21.16 -8.22 31.20
N TYR A 74 -20.14 -9.03 31.49
CA TYR A 74 -20.23 -10.14 32.45
C TYR A 74 -20.21 -9.67 33.91
N ALA A 75 -19.46 -8.61 34.24
CA ALA A 75 -19.49 -8.00 35.57
C ALA A 75 -20.90 -7.47 35.94
N ALA A 76 -21.61 -6.90 34.96
CA ALA A 76 -22.97 -6.38 35.11
C ALA A 76 -24.06 -7.46 35.08
N ARG A 77 -24.03 -8.37 34.09
CA ARG A 77 -25.11 -9.35 33.83
C ARG A 77 -24.87 -10.75 34.40
N GLY A 78 -23.73 -10.99 35.05
CA GLY A 78 -23.31 -12.31 35.51
C GLY A 78 -22.50 -13.06 34.45
N SER A 79 -21.81 -14.12 34.86
CA SER A 79 -20.97 -14.92 33.98
C SER A 79 -21.78 -15.73 32.98
N PRO A 80 -21.21 -16.07 31.81
CA PRO A 80 -21.88 -16.89 30.78
C PRO A 80 -22.50 -18.19 31.30
N GLU A 81 -21.85 -18.81 32.29
CA GLU A 81 -22.27 -20.06 32.91
C GLU A 81 -23.52 -19.90 33.77
N VAL A 82 -23.60 -18.80 34.52
CA VAL A 82 -24.74 -18.47 35.39
C VAL A 82 -25.92 -17.97 34.56
N GLN A 83 -25.66 -17.20 33.49
CA GLN A 83 -26.69 -16.81 32.52
C GLN A 83 -27.31 -18.03 31.84
N LEU A 84 -26.52 -19.04 31.52
CA LEU A 84 -27.00 -20.30 30.95
C LEU A 84 -27.82 -21.12 31.96
N VAL A 85 -27.34 -21.27 33.19
CA VAL A 85 -28.05 -22.01 34.25
C VAL A 85 -29.37 -21.33 34.66
N ALA A 86 -29.40 -20.00 34.67
CA ALA A 86 -30.61 -19.22 34.91
C ALA A 86 -31.62 -19.31 33.76
N ALA A 87 -31.15 -19.51 32.52
CA ALA A 87 -32.00 -19.66 31.34
C ALA A 87 -32.62 -21.06 31.20
N ILE A 88 -32.12 -22.07 31.93
CA ILE A 88 -32.63 -23.45 31.90
C ILE A 88 -33.76 -23.61 32.94
N PRO A 89 -35.01 -23.86 32.51
CA PRO A 89 -36.11 -24.21 33.40
C PRO A 89 -35.89 -25.60 34.05
N PRO A 90 -36.57 -25.90 35.18
CA PRO A 90 -36.40 -27.19 35.87
C PRO A 90 -36.77 -28.41 35.01
N GLU A 91 -37.57 -28.23 33.96
CA GLU A 91 -37.98 -29.25 32.98
C GLU A 91 -36.92 -29.52 31.90
N GLY A 92 -35.83 -28.74 31.87
CA GLY A 92 -34.82 -28.78 30.81
C GLY A 92 -35.18 -27.94 29.59
N ALA A 93 -34.18 -27.55 28.80
CA ALA A 93 -34.39 -26.81 27.56
C ALA A 93 -33.59 -27.41 26.40
N SER A 94 -34.12 -27.25 25.19
CA SER A 94 -33.45 -27.68 23.96
C SER A 94 -32.31 -26.74 23.60
N LYS A 95 -31.24 -27.29 22.98
CA LYS A 95 -30.09 -26.49 22.52
C LYS A 95 -30.48 -25.33 21.59
N GLY A 96 -31.48 -25.54 20.73
CA GLY A 96 -31.98 -24.52 19.81
C GLY A 96 -32.59 -23.32 20.54
N ALA A 97 -33.46 -23.57 21.51
CA ALA A 97 -34.12 -22.51 22.29
C ALA A 97 -33.14 -21.71 23.18
N LEU A 98 -32.10 -22.37 23.70
CA LEU A 98 -31.07 -21.71 24.50
C LEU A 98 -30.10 -20.89 23.63
N LYS A 99 -29.82 -21.33 22.41
CA LYS A 99 -28.98 -20.59 21.44
C LYS A 99 -29.66 -19.32 20.95
N GLU A 100 -30.98 -19.35 20.74
CA GLU A 100 -31.75 -18.17 20.33
C GLU A 100 -31.83 -17.10 21.43
N ARG A 101 -31.86 -17.50 22.71
CA ARG A 101 -31.94 -16.59 23.85
C ARG A 101 -30.61 -15.96 24.26
N LEU A 102 -29.50 -16.71 24.17
CA LEU A 102 -28.19 -16.30 24.69
C LEU A 102 -27.18 -15.93 23.59
N GLY A 103 -27.50 -16.22 22.32
CA GLY A 103 -26.64 -15.90 21.18
C GLY A 103 -25.23 -16.49 21.34
N ASP A 104 -24.21 -15.66 21.11
CA ASP A 104 -22.79 -16.08 21.16
C ASP A 104 -22.30 -16.49 22.56
N VAL A 105 -23.00 -16.05 23.62
CA VAL A 105 -22.71 -16.41 25.01
C VAL A 105 -23.06 -17.88 25.30
N PHE A 106 -23.94 -18.48 24.49
CA PHE A 106 -24.40 -19.87 24.64
C PHE A 106 -23.26 -20.89 24.48
N ASP A 107 -22.47 -20.79 23.42
CA ASP A 107 -21.41 -21.77 23.13
C ASP A 107 -20.27 -21.70 24.16
N ILE A 108 -20.01 -20.51 24.71
CA ILE A 108 -19.02 -20.27 25.77
C ILE A 108 -19.54 -20.79 27.11
N GLY A 109 -20.79 -20.44 27.46
CA GLY A 109 -21.46 -20.87 28.69
C GLY A 109 -21.62 -22.39 28.75
N MET A 110 -21.97 -23.05 27.65
CA MET A 110 -22.16 -24.50 27.58
C MET A 110 -20.88 -25.27 27.87
N LYS A 111 -19.76 -24.86 27.26
CA LYS A 111 -18.45 -25.52 27.48
C LYS A 111 -17.98 -25.39 28.93
N ALA A 112 -18.20 -24.23 29.53
CA ALA A 112 -17.72 -23.94 30.86
C ALA A 112 -18.64 -24.54 31.95
N ALA A 113 -19.97 -24.47 31.78
CA ALA A 113 -20.94 -25.14 32.64
C ALA A 113 -20.82 -26.68 32.59
N ALA A 114 -20.51 -27.26 31.42
CA ALA A 114 -20.24 -28.69 31.30
C ALA A 114 -18.96 -29.11 32.05
N LYS A 115 -17.91 -28.28 32.00
CA LYS A 115 -16.65 -28.51 32.75
C LYS A 115 -16.88 -28.46 34.27
N ASN A 116 -17.73 -27.52 34.73
CA ASN A 116 -18.09 -27.37 36.14
C ASN A 116 -19.19 -28.33 36.61
N LYS A 117 -19.68 -29.22 35.72
CA LYS A 117 -20.73 -30.22 35.99
C LYS A 117 -22.07 -29.61 36.45
N TRP A 118 -22.36 -28.37 36.08
CA TRP A 118 -23.61 -27.66 36.44
C TRP A 118 -24.79 -28.07 35.56
N ILE A 119 -24.50 -28.59 34.36
CA ILE A 119 -25.49 -29.08 33.40
C ILE A 119 -25.27 -30.58 33.11
N GLY A 120 -26.36 -31.29 32.82
CA GLY A 120 -26.36 -32.69 32.38
C GLY A 120 -27.15 -32.87 31.09
N PHE A 121 -26.92 -33.98 30.38
CA PHE A 121 -27.71 -34.37 29.21
C PHE A 121 -28.59 -35.56 29.58
N GLU A 122 -29.81 -35.59 29.03
CA GLU A 122 -30.72 -36.72 29.25
C GLU A 122 -30.21 -38.01 28.57
N LYS A 123 -30.38 -39.15 29.24
CA LYS A 123 -29.96 -40.47 28.73
C LYS A 123 -30.89 -40.90 27.59
N GLY A 124 -30.55 -40.53 26.37
CA GLY A 124 -31.27 -40.92 25.14
C GLY A 124 -31.46 -39.76 24.16
N ASN A 125 -31.49 -38.52 24.65
CA ASN A 125 -31.60 -37.33 23.83
C ASN A 125 -30.51 -36.31 24.20
N LYS A 126 -29.47 -36.23 23.35
CA LYS A 126 -28.33 -35.30 23.57
C LYS A 126 -28.72 -33.83 23.41
N ASP A 127 -29.93 -33.51 22.99
CA ASP A 127 -30.39 -32.14 22.72
C ASP A 127 -31.12 -31.47 23.88
N LEU A 128 -31.47 -32.23 24.91
CA LEU A 128 -32.09 -31.70 26.13
C LEU A 128 -31.03 -31.50 27.22
N VAL A 129 -30.87 -30.25 27.66
CA VAL A 129 -29.92 -29.86 28.71
C VAL A 129 -30.69 -29.69 30.02
N LEU A 130 -30.32 -30.48 31.03
CA LEU A 130 -30.91 -30.46 32.36
C LEU A 130 -30.00 -29.69 33.33
N ARG A 131 -30.61 -28.90 34.21
CA ARG A 131 -29.91 -28.23 35.32
C ARG A 131 -29.66 -29.24 36.45
N LYS A 132 -28.40 -29.36 36.89
CA LYS A 132 -28.00 -30.34 37.92
C LYS A 132 -27.80 -29.73 39.31
N VAL A 133 -27.61 -28.41 39.41
CA VAL A 133 -27.32 -27.70 40.66
C VAL A 133 -28.25 -26.50 40.81
N GLU A 134 -28.85 -26.33 42.00
CA GLU A 134 -29.80 -25.25 42.29
C GLU A 134 -29.09 -23.94 42.68
N ASP A 135 -27.95 -23.97 43.37
CA ASP A 135 -27.15 -22.78 43.72
C ASP A 135 -25.76 -22.80 43.06
N THR A 136 -25.50 -21.84 42.18
CA THR A 136 -24.19 -21.65 41.54
C THR A 136 -23.56 -20.36 42.02
N ARG A 137 -22.39 -20.45 42.66
CA ARG A 137 -21.60 -19.27 43.04
C ARG A 137 -20.86 -18.74 41.82
N ASP A 138 -21.08 -17.47 41.48
CA ASP A 138 -20.44 -16.82 40.34
C ASP A 138 -19.02 -16.31 40.69
N GLU A 139 -18.07 -17.23 40.74
CA GLU A 139 -16.67 -16.91 41.06
C GLU A 139 -16.04 -15.98 40.01
N LEU A 140 -16.42 -16.10 38.74
CA LEU A 140 -15.87 -15.28 37.66
C LEU A 140 -16.40 -13.85 37.74
N GLN A 141 -17.69 -13.63 38.03
CA GLN A 141 -18.23 -12.29 38.23
C GLN A 141 -17.63 -11.61 39.47
N GLU A 142 -17.45 -12.36 40.57
CA GLU A 142 -16.79 -11.86 41.77
C GLU A 142 -15.34 -11.43 41.46
N GLN A 143 -14.59 -12.23 40.68
CA GLN A 143 -13.24 -11.88 40.22
C GLN A 143 -13.21 -10.65 39.31
N LEU A 144 -14.16 -10.51 38.37
CA LEU A 144 -14.22 -9.34 37.48
C LEU A 144 -14.57 -8.05 38.25
N ARG A 145 -15.48 -8.11 39.23
CA ARG A 145 -15.81 -6.97 40.09
C ARG A 145 -14.67 -6.58 41.01
N ARG A 146 -13.91 -7.55 41.53
CA ARG A 146 -12.70 -7.28 42.31
C ARG A 146 -11.63 -6.59 41.46
N LEU A 147 -11.53 -6.95 40.18
CA LEU A 147 -10.63 -6.28 39.24
C LEU A 147 -11.10 -4.85 38.92
N GLU A 148 -12.41 -4.64 38.76
CA GLU A 148 -13.01 -3.31 38.56
C GLU A 148 -12.80 -2.39 39.75
N ASN A 149 -12.90 -2.92 40.98
CA ASN A 149 -12.66 -2.18 42.22
C ASN A 149 -11.17 -1.95 42.53
N GLY A 150 -10.26 -2.48 41.71
CA GLY A 150 -8.81 -2.29 41.89
C GLY A 150 -8.18 -3.12 43.01
N GLU A 151 -8.82 -4.22 43.43
CA GLU A 151 -8.24 -5.14 44.41
C GLU A 151 -7.13 -6.01 43.79
N VAL A 152 -6.16 -6.42 44.62
CA VAL A 152 -5.06 -7.30 44.19
C VAL A 152 -5.61 -8.71 43.94
N ILE A 153 -5.54 -9.15 42.69
CA ILE A 153 -5.90 -10.51 42.26
C ILE A 153 -4.63 -11.34 42.06
N ALA A 154 -4.69 -12.63 42.38
CA ALA A 154 -3.57 -13.55 42.18
C ALA A 154 -3.22 -13.70 40.69
N ASP A 155 -1.91 -13.73 40.37
CA ASP A 155 -1.40 -13.79 38.98
C ASP A 155 -2.00 -14.96 38.17
N LYS A 156 -2.25 -16.11 38.81
CA LYS A 156 -2.89 -17.28 38.18
C LYS A 156 -4.28 -16.96 37.59
N VAL A 157 -5.05 -16.13 38.29
CA VAL A 157 -6.40 -15.74 37.86
C VAL A 157 -6.30 -14.73 36.71
N ILE A 158 -5.33 -13.82 36.74
CA ILE A 158 -5.08 -12.87 35.66
C ILE A 158 -4.68 -13.59 34.37
N ASP A 159 -3.82 -14.61 34.46
CA ASP A 159 -3.43 -15.44 33.31
C ASP A 159 -4.62 -16.19 32.70
N ASP A 160 -5.53 -16.70 33.53
CA ASP A 160 -6.76 -17.35 33.07
C ASP A 160 -7.72 -16.35 32.40
N LEU A 161 -7.90 -15.16 32.96
CA LEU A 161 -8.70 -14.08 32.37
C LEU A 161 -8.10 -13.60 31.04
N LYS A 162 -6.77 -13.58 30.92
CA LYS A 162 -6.04 -13.21 29.70
C LYS A 162 -6.23 -14.25 28.60
N ARG A 163 -6.14 -15.56 28.92
CA ARG A 163 -6.43 -16.65 27.97
C ARG A 163 -7.86 -16.58 27.42
N ARG A 164 -8.79 -16.10 28.24
CA ARG A 164 -10.20 -15.89 27.88
C ARG A 164 -10.50 -14.56 27.19
N LYS A 165 -9.50 -13.69 26.97
CA LYS A 165 -9.63 -12.35 26.37
C LYS A 165 -10.57 -11.39 27.13
N LEU A 166 -10.69 -11.56 28.45
CA LEU A 166 -11.56 -10.75 29.30
C LEU A 166 -10.84 -9.52 29.89
N VAL A 167 -9.51 -9.50 29.82
CA VAL A 167 -8.67 -8.41 30.33
C VAL A 167 -7.65 -7.99 29.28
N THR A 168 -7.39 -6.69 29.23
CA THR A 168 -6.35 -6.08 28.39
C THR A 168 -5.41 -5.27 29.26
N LYS A 169 -4.13 -5.24 28.89
CA LYS A 169 -3.15 -4.37 29.56
C LYS A 169 -3.28 -2.97 28.98
N GLU A 170 -3.63 -2.01 29.81
CA GLU A 170 -3.54 -0.60 29.45
C GLU A 170 -2.30 0.01 30.10
N LYS A 171 -1.42 0.57 29.25
CA LYS A 171 -0.21 1.24 29.70
C LYS A 171 -0.52 2.72 29.88
N SER A 172 -0.64 3.16 31.12
CA SER A 172 -0.73 4.58 31.43
C SER A 172 0.67 5.14 31.65
N ILE A 173 1.06 6.12 30.83
CA ILE A 173 2.34 6.83 30.92
C ILE A 173 2.06 8.27 31.38
N TRP A 174 2.77 8.70 32.40
CA TRP A 174 2.82 10.11 32.81
C TRP A 174 4.26 10.50 33.11
N TYR A 175 4.49 11.77 33.37
CA TYR A 175 5.82 12.36 33.45
C TYR A 175 5.99 13.09 34.78
N SER A 176 7.15 12.90 35.41
CA SER A 176 7.66 13.84 36.42
C SER A 176 8.58 14.84 35.71
N LEU A 177 8.42 16.13 36.00
CA LEU A 177 9.12 17.22 35.33
C LEU A 177 10.02 17.97 36.29
N LYS A 178 11.29 18.15 35.89
CA LYS A 178 12.28 18.98 36.58
C LYS A 178 12.79 20.08 35.67
N LYS A 179 13.37 21.13 36.27
CA LYS A 179 14.04 22.20 35.52
C LYS A 179 15.21 21.62 34.74
N GLY A 180 15.24 21.82 33.43
CA GLY A 180 16.36 21.46 32.58
C GLY A 180 17.49 22.47 32.65
N PRO A 181 18.65 22.16 32.02
CA PRO A 181 19.82 23.04 32.01
C PRO A 181 19.57 24.37 31.28
N GLU A 182 18.65 24.40 30.31
CA GLU A 182 18.27 25.59 29.54
C GLU A 182 16.88 26.11 29.95
N PHE A 183 16.52 26.01 31.24
CA PHE A 183 15.21 26.45 31.72
C PHE A 183 15.03 27.98 31.54
N VAL A 184 13.96 28.37 30.84
CA VAL A 184 13.56 29.77 30.66
C VAL A 184 12.08 29.93 31.06
N ALA A 185 11.77 30.97 31.85
CA ALA A 185 10.41 31.22 32.34
C ALA A 185 9.42 31.61 31.23
N LYS A 186 9.90 32.18 30.13
CA LYS A 186 9.14 32.43 28.91
C LYS A 186 10.03 32.21 27.70
N ARG A 187 9.66 31.25 26.85
CA ARG A 187 10.44 30.90 25.67
C ARG A 187 10.38 32.05 24.65
N LYS A 188 11.54 32.56 24.24
CA LYS A 188 11.63 33.41 23.05
C LYS A 188 11.46 32.54 21.80
N THR A 189 10.45 32.83 20.98
CA THR A 189 10.30 32.18 19.68
C THR A 189 11.28 32.82 18.71
N LEU A 190 12.30 32.06 18.28
CA LEU A 190 13.19 32.50 17.21
C LEU A 190 12.39 32.63 15.91
N ALA A 191 12.57 33.73 15.20
CA ALA A 191 11.93 33.93 13.90
C ALA A 191 12.56 32.98 12.88
N THR A 192 11.73 32.29 12.08
CA THR A 192 12.20 31.36 11.06
C THR A 192 12.65 32.09 9.80
N ASP A 193 11.86 33.07 9.36
CA ASP A 193 12.07 33.83 8.13
C ASP A 193 11.82 35.32 8.35
N VAL A 194 12.51 36.14 7.56
CA VAL A 194 12.25 37.59 7.51
C VAL A 194 11.01 37.82 6.65
N THR A 195 9.91 38.21 7.28
CA THR A 195 8.68 38.59 6.60
C THR A 195 8.74 40.04 6.09
N ARG A 196 7.86 40.36 5.13
CA ARG A 196 7.70 41.73 4.62
C ARG A 196 7.33 42.73 5.72
N GLU A 197 6.64 42.27 6.77
CA GLU A 197 6.21 43.10 7.89
C GLU A 197 7.42 43.49 8.75
N HIS A 198 8.29 42.53 9.07
CA HIS A 198 9.54 42.79 9.81
C HIS A 198 10.43 43.80 9.08
N LEU A 199 10.51 43.72 7.75
CA LEU A 199 11.26 44.69 6.94
C LEU A 199 10.69 46.10 7.00
N LYS A 200 9.36 46.25 7.13
CA LYS A 200 8.69 47.56 7.20
C LYS A 200 8.80 48.19 8.58
N SER A 201 8.66 47.40 9.65
CA SER A 201 8.73 47.90 11.03
C SER A 201 10.16 48.13 11.50
N GLY A 202 11.13 47.42 10.93
CA GLY A 202 12.53 47.46 11.36
C GLY A 202 12.86 46.50 12.50
N ASP A 203 11.88 45.74 12.98
CA ASP A 203 12.02 44.79 14.10
C ASP A 203 12.98 43.62 13.78
N TRP A 204 13.31 43.40 12.50
CA TRP A 204 14.27 42.37 12.08
C TRP A 204 15.67 42.55 12.68
N LYS A 205 16.03 43.74 13.16
CA LYS A 205 17.33 44.00 13.80
C LYS A 205 17.42 43.43 15.21
N ASP A 206 16.31 43.39 15.93
CA ASP A 206 16.23 42.94 17.33
C ASP A 206 15.71 41.50 17.45
N LEU A 207 15.24 40.92 16.33
CA LEU A 207 14.80 39.52 16.25
C LEU A 207 16.00 38.57 16.16
N GLU A 208 16.01 37.56 17.04
CA GLU A 208 16.92 36.42 16.94
C GLU A 208 16.34 35.40 15.94
N PHE A 209 17.08 35.11 14.87
CA PHE A 209 16.69 34.14 13.84
C PHE A 209 17.26 32.76 14.13
N LYS A 210 16.55 31.73 13.68
CA LYS A 210 17.06 30.36 13.71
C LYS A 210 18.13 30.18 12.64
N ASP A 211 19.24 29.52 12.98
CA ASP A 211 20.28 29.17 12.02
C ASP A 211 19.74 28.29 10.89
N TYR A 212 20.07 28.66 9.65
CA TYR A 212 19.68 27.92 8.46
C TYR A 212 20.56 26.67 8.29
N ASN A 213 19.96 25.51 8.08
CA ASN A 213 20.69 24.26 7.89
C ASN A 213 21.16 24.10 6.44
N TYR A 214 22.41 24.49 6.14
CA TYR A 214 23.03 24.33 4.83
C TYR A 214 23.32 22.87 4.42
N GLY A 215 23.20 21.91 5.35
CA GLY A 215 23.36 20.48 5.05
C GLY A 215 22.08 19.83 4.51
N ALA A 216 20.95 20.52 4.53
CA ALA A 216 19.69 20.01 4.01
C ALA A 216 19.55 20.31 2.51
N GLN A 217 18.95 19.37 1.77
CA GLN A 217 18.54 19.64 0.39
C GLN A 217 17.44 20.69 0.38
N GLY A 218 17.58 21.67 -0.53
CA GLY A 218 16.55 22.68 -0.77
C GLY A 218 15.29 22.08 -1.36
N GLN A 219 14.22 22.88 -1.41
CA GLN A 219 12.98 22.46 -2.02
C GLN A 219 13.17 22.28 -3.54
N PRO A 220 12.78 21.12 -4.13
CA PRO A 220 12.88 20.93 -5.56
C PRO A 220 11.94 21.87 -6.29
N ILE A 221 12.43 22.46 -7.39
CA ILE A 221 11.66 23.33 -8.26
C ILE A 221 10.86 22.46 -9.23
N ALA A 222 9.57 22.78 -9.41
CA ALA A 222 8.75 22.11 -10.41
C ALA A 222 9.19 22.55 -11.83
N ILE A 223 9.76 21.63 -12.58
CA ILE A 223 10.17 21.82 -13.99
C ILE A 223 9.49 20.79 -14.88
N GLY A 224 9.38 21.08 -16.18
CA GLY A 224 8.96 20.10 -17.18
C GLY A 224 10.05 19.04 -17.37
N TYR A 225 9.64 17.77 -17.53
CA TYR A 225 10.55 16.67 -17.79
C TYR A 225 10.30 16.10 -19.18
N SER A 226 11.37 15.84 -19.91
CA SER A 226 11.33 15.06 -21.14
C SER A 226 11.27 13.57 -20.83
N GLN A 227 10.60 12.81 -21.68
CA GLN A 227 10.48 11.36 -21.51
C GLN A 227 11.81 10.71 -21.94
N PRO A 228 12.48 9.90 -21.08
CA PRO A 228 13.84 9.42 -21.34
C PRO A 228 14.03 8.60 -22.63
N LEU A 229 13.00 7.87 -23.08
CA LEU A 229 13.08 7.11 -24.34
C LEU A 229 13.11 8.04 -25.56
N LEU A 230 12.43 9.19 -25.50
CA LEU A 230 12.45 10.20 -26.56
C LEU A 230 13.81 10.90 -26.62
N GLU A 231 14.44 11.18 -25.47
CA GLU A 231 15.80 11.73 -25.45
C GLU A 231 16.81 10.77 -26.11
N VAL A 232 16.71 9.48 -25.79
CA VAL A 232 17.55 8.45 -26.42
C VAL A 232 17.24 8.31 -27.91
N ARG A 233 15.97 8.39 -28.31
CA ARG A 233 15.56 8.35 -29.73
C ARG A 233 16.18 9.53 -30.49
N GLU A 234 16.12 10.73 -29.95
CA GLU A 234 16.69 11.94 -30.55
C GLU A 234 18.21 11.82 -30.68
N ALA A 235 18.89 11.31 -29.65
CA ALA A 235 20.32 11.04 -29.70
C ALA A 235 20.70 10.05 -30.82
N ILE A 236 19.94 8.95 -30.97
CA ILE A 236 20.17 7.97 -32.04
C ILE A 236 19.90 8.59 -33.43
N GLN A 237 18.82 9.36 -33.56
CA GLN A 237 18.48 10.06 -34.81
C GLN A 237 19.61 11.00 -35.23
N ASN A 238 20.16 11.78 -34.29
CA ASN A 238 21.27 12.70 -34.55
C ASN A 238 22.53 11.97 -35.02
N ILE A 239 22.86 10.82 -34.43
CA ILE A 239 24.01 10.00 -34.88
C ILE A 239 23.83 9.57 -36.34
N PHE A 240 22.65 9.09 -36.73
CA PHE A 240 22.40 8.68 -38.12
C PHE A 240 22.45 9.86 -39.10
N LEU A 241 21.93 11.03 -38.70
CA LEU A 241 22.00 12.25 -39.51
C LEU A 241 23.44 12.74 -39.69
N GLU A 242 24.27 12.68 -38.65
CA GLU A 242 25.70 13.03 -38.70
C GLU A 242 26.50 12.10 -39.62
N MET A 243 26.10 10.83 -39.69
CA MET A 243 26.68 9.85 -40.64
C MET A 243 26.20 10.05 -42.09
N GLY A 244 25.29 10.99 -42.34
CA GLY A 244 24.74 11.30 -43.66
C GLY A 244 23.56 10.41 -44.09
N PHE A 245 22.96 9.63 -43.17
CA PHE A 245 21.72 8.91 -43.46
C PHE A 245 20.55 9.88 -43.49
N SER A 246 19.53 9.56 -44.29
CA SER A 246 18.26 10.28 -44.33
C SER A 246 17.18 9.48 -43.60
N GLU A 247 16.33 10.14 -42.82
CA GLU A 247 15.23 9.48 -42.11
C GLU A 247 14.17 9.00 -43.10
N MET A 248 13.82 7.72 -43.02
CA MET A 248 12.77 7.10 -43.83
C MET A 248 11.40 7.25 -43.14
N PRO A 249 10.33 7.56 -43.88
CA PRO A 249 8.99 7.69 -43.30
C PRO A 249 8.47 6.32 -42.85
N THR A 250 8.15 6.20 -41.55
CA THR A 250 7.63 4.98 -40.91
C THR A 250 6.22 5.19 -40.35
N ASN A 251 5.44 6.06 -41.01
CA ASN A 251 4.11 6.48 -40.55
C ASN A 251 3.00 5.43 -40.72
N MET A 252 3.33 4.18 -41.05
CA MET A 252 2.39 3.07 -41.15
C MET A 252 2.66 2.02 -40.08
N TYR A 253 1.83 1.98 -39.04
CA TYR A 253 1.92 0.91 -38.03
C TYR A 253 1.44 -0.44 -38.55
N VAL A 254 0.59 -0.40 -39.57
CA VAL A 254 -0.05 -1.56 -40.14
C VAL A 254 0.52 -1.84 -41.54
N GLU A 255 1.05 -3.03 -41.74
CA GLU A 255 1.63 -3.47 -43.00
C GLU A 255 1.01 -4.76 -43.53
N SER A 256 1.05 -4.92 -44.85
CA SER A 256 0.68 -6.19 -45.49
C SER A 256 1.70 -7.31 -45.20
N SER A 257 1.24 -8.57 -45.20
CA SER A 257 2.12 -9.76 -45.10
C SER A 257 3.21 -9.73 -46.15
N PHE A 258 2.84 -9.21 -47.31
CA PHE A 258 3.71 -9.12 -48.46
C PHE A 258 4.94 -8.28 -48.14
N TRP A 259 4.76 -7.01 -47.73
CA TRP A 259 5.89 -6.13 -47.39
C TRP A 259 6.64 -6.57 -46.13
N ASN A 260 5.93 -7.10 -45.13
CA ASN A 260 6.55 -7.49 -43.86
C ASN A 260 7.34 -8.80 -43.91
N PHE A 261 7.05 -9.69 -44.86
CA PHE A 261 7.68 -11.01 -44.91
C PHE A 261 8.03 -11.50 -46.32
N ASP A 262 7.07 -11.50 -47.27
CA ASP A 262 7.31 -12.08 -48.60
C ASP A 262 8.34 -11.26 -49.40
N ALA A 263 8.30 -9.93 -49.31
CA ALA A 263 9.26 -9.04 -49.97
C ALA A 263 10.68 -9.25 -49.43
N LEU A 264 10.84 -9.57 -48.14
CA LEU A 264 12.10 -9.88 -47.47
C LEU A 264 12.59 -11.31 -47.73
N PHE A 265 11.95 -12.03 -48.63
CA PHE A 265 12.28 -13.43 -48.96
C PHE A 265 12.15 -14.40 -47.77
N GLN A 266 11.31 -14.09 -46.78
CA GLN A 266 11.04 -14.99 -45.65
C GLN A 266 9.97 -16.02 -46.06
N PRO A 267 10.15 -17.33 -45.80
CA PRO A 267 9.20 -18.34 -46.25
C PRO A 267 7.82 -18.21 -45.57
N GLN A 268 6.77 -18.64 -46.27
CA GLN A 268 5.39 -18.52 -45.78
C GLN A 268 5.08 -19.41 -44.56
N GLN A 269 5.79 -20.52 -44.42
CA GLN A 269 5.65 -21.45 -43.29
C GLN A 269 6.52 -21.06 -42.09
N HIS A 270 7.17 -19.90 -42.13
CA HIS A 270 8.08 -19.48 -41.07
C HIS A 270 7.32 -19.28 -39.75
N PRO A 271 7.77 -19.86 -38.61
CA PRO A 271 7.09 -19.77 -37.31
C PRO A 271 6.74 -18.35 -36.88
N ALA A 272 7.64 -17.39 -37.15
CA ALA A 272 7.38 -15.97 -36.87
C ALA A 272 6.13 -15.36 -37.54
N ARG A 273 5.48 -16.05 -38.50
CA ARG A 273 4.20 -15.63 -39.10
C ARG A 273 2.98 -16.19 -38.36
N ASP A 274 3.17 -16.98 -37.31
CA ASP A 274 2.07 -17.53 -36.52
C ASP A 274 1.38 -16.42 -35.70
N SER A 275 0.12 -16.65 -35.37
CA SER A 275 -0.74 -15.78 -34.55
C SER A 275 -0.21 -15.53 -33.14
N HIS A 276 0.64 -16.43 -32.63
CA HIS A 276 1.31 -16.26 -31.35
C HIS A 276 2.45 -15.22 -31.39
N ASP A 277 3.10 -15.05 -32.54
CA ASP A 277 4.28 -14.19 -32.71
C ASP A 277 3.95 -12.84 -33.37
N THR A 278 2.92 -12.81 -34.23
CA THR A 278 2.53 -11.59 -34.95
C THR A 278 1.04 -11.30 -34.79
N PHE A 279 0.72 -10.05 -34.47
CA PHE A 279 -0.66 -9.57 -34.42
C PHE A 279 -1.25 -9.40 -35.82
N PHE A 280 -2.34 -10.12 -36.08
CA PHE A 280 -3.15 -9.98 -37.29
C PHE A 280 -4.34 -9.04 -37.06
N LEU A 281 -4.66 -8.24 -38.06
CA LEU A 281 -5.87 -7.41 -38.01
C LEU A 281 -7.14 -8.21 -38.32
N LYS A 282 -8.19 -7.97 -37.53
CA LYS A 282 -9.55 -8.44 -37.84
C LYS A 282 -10.23 -7.55 -38.89
N ALA A 283 -9.98 -6.25 -38.85
CA ALA A 283 -10.51 -5.28 -39.80
C ALA A 283 -9.55 -4.07 -39.91
N PRO A 284 -9.01 -3.76 -41.09
CA PRO A 284 -9.06 -4.54 -42.34
C PRO A 284 -8.23 -5.84 -42.25
N ALA A 285 -8.82 -6.98 -42.64
CA ALA A 285 -8.13 -8.28 -42.62
C ALA A 285 -7.25 -8.51 -43.86
N THR A 286 -7.54 -7.82 -44.96
CA THR A 286 -6.82 -7.93 -46.23
C THR A 286 -6.41 -6.56 -46.75
N THR A 287 -5.27 -6.51 -47.46
CA THR A 287 -4.88 -5.33 -48.24
C THR A 287 -5.50 -5.38 -49.63
N THR A 288 -5.90 -4.22 -50.15
CA THR A 288 -6.46 -4.05 -51.49
C THR A 288 -5.44 -3.51 -52.50
N GLN A 289 -4.30 -2.98 -52.04
CA GLN A 289 -3.30 -2.35 -52.89
C GLN A 289 -1.95 -3.04 -52.72
N LEU A 290 -1.55 -3.83 -53.72
CA LEU A 290 -0.22 -4.41 -53.86
C LEU A 290 0.26 -4.23 -55.31
N PRO A 291 1.58 -4.07 -55.55
CA PRO A 291 2.09 -4.03 -56.91
C PRO A 291 2.08 -5.44 -57.54
N ASP A 292 1.12 -5.71 -58.42
CA ASP A 292 0.93 -7.02 -59.06
C ASP A 292 2.21 -7.52 -59.76
N ASP A 293 2.89 -6.64 -60.51
CA ASP A 293 4.15 -6.96 -61.20
C ASP A 293 5.26 -7.46 -60.26
N TYR A 294 5.31 -6.92 -59.03
CA TYR A 294 6.33 -7.30 -58.06
C TYR A 294 5.91 -8.55 -57.30
N LEU A 295 4.63 -8.68 -56.98
CA LEU A 295 4.04 -9.86 -56.36
C LEU A 295 4.31 -11.12 -57.19
N GLU A 296 4.12 -11.05 -58.52
CA GLU A 296 4.39 -12.19 -59.41
C GLU A 296 5.86 -12.60 -59.43
N LYS A 297 6.79 -11.63 -59.47
CA LYS A 297 8.23 -11.89 -59.40
C LYS A 297 8.61 -12.56 -58.08
N VAL A 298 8.15 -12.00 -56.96
CA VAL A 298 8.40 -12.56 -55.63
C VAL A 298 7.85 -13.98 -55.54
N LYS A 299 6.63 -14.21 -56.03
CA LYS A 299 6.01 -15.53 -56.09
C LYS A 299 6.83 -16.53 -56.90
N GLN A 300 7.31 -16.14 -58.08
CA GLN A 300 8.13 -17.00 -58.94
C GLN A 300 9.44 -17.40 -58.24
N VAL A 301 10.17 -16.43 -57.68
CA VAL A 301 11.46 -16.69 -57.02
C VAL A 301 11.27 -17.55 -55.77
N HIS A 302 10.18 -17.39 -55.01
CA HIS A 302 9.89 -18.24 -53.86
C HIS A 302 9.58 -19.69 -54.25
N GLN A 303 8.95 -19.94 -55.40
CA GLN A 303 8.47 -21.28 -55.77
C GLN A 303 9.47 -22.04 -56.61
N SER A 304 9.85 -21.49 -57.76
CA SER A 304 10.72 -22.15 -58.74
C SER A 304 12.18 -21.75 -58.61
N GLY A 305 12.48 -20.77 -57.74
CA GLY A 305 13.78 -20.12 -57.73
C GLY A 305 13.94 -19.11 -58.85
N GLY A 306 15.08 -18.43 -58.83
CA GLY A 306 15.42 -17.32 -59.73
C GLY A 306 16.70 -16.62 -59.25
N HIS A 307 17.33 -15.83 -60.12
CA HIS A 307 18.53 -15.05 -59.79
C HIS A 307 19.69 -15.86 -59.16
N GLY A 308 19.84 -17.13 -59.55
CA GLY A 308 20.86 -18.04 -59.00
C GLY A 308 20.45 -18.77 -57.72
N SER A 309 19.28 -18.46 -57.15
CA SER A 309 18.68 -19.19 -56.03
C SER A 309 17.74 -20.29 -56.52
N LYS A 310 17.67 -21.40 -55.77
CA LYS A 310 16.74 -22.52 -56.02
C LYS A 310 15.32 -22.25 -55.50
N GLY A 311 15.10 -21.13 -54.80
CA GLY A 311 13.82 -20.85 -54.14
C GLY A 311 13.54 -21.78 -52.96
N TYR A 312 12.31 -21.77 -52.47
CA TYR A 312 11.85 -22.62 -51.37
C TYR A 312 11.13 -23.90 -51.84
N VAL A 313 10.87 -24.07 -53.14
CA VAL A 313 10.21 -25.26 -53.73
C VAL A 313 8.89 -25.60 -53.01
N LEU A 314 8.03 -24.60 -52.86
CA LEU A 314 6.75 -24.70 -52.16
C LEU A 314 5.56 -24.45 -53.11
N VAL A 315 4.41 -25.07 -52.81
CA VAL A 315 3.14 -24.80 -53.50
C VAL A 315 2.54 -23.50 -52.95
N SER A 316 2.19 -22.58 -53.86
CA SER A 316 1.68 -21.23 -53.59
C SER A 316 0.48 -21.17 -52.63
N LEU A 317 0.58 -20.45 -51.50
CA LEU A 317 -0.59 -19.95 -50.76
C LEU A 317 -0.68 -18.42 -50.90
N LEU A 318 -1.23 -17.97 -52.05
CA LEU A 318 -1.49 -16.54 -52.31
C LEU A 318 -2.37 -15.88 -51.23
N GLN A 319 -3.22 -16.67 -50.58
CA GLN A 319 -4.17 -16.22 -49.55
C GLN A 319 -3.49 -15.67 -48.28
N LEU A 320 -2.25 -16.07 -47.98
CA LEU A 320 -1.54 -15.60 -46.78
C LEU A 320 -0.85 -14.25 -47.01
N SER A 321 -0.48 -13.94 -48.26
CA SER A 321 0.25 -12.71 -48.62
C SER A 321 -0.60 -11.44 -48.48
N GLN A 322 -1.92 -11.57 -48.59
CA GLN A 322 -2.85 -10.44 -48.52
C GLN A 322 -3.25 -10.04 -47.10
N ARG A 323 -2.87 -10.80 -46.06
CA ARG A 323 -3.21 -10.46 -44.67
C ARG A 323 -2.49 -9.20 -44.19
N VAL A 324 -3.02 -8.55 -43.16
CA VAL A 324 -2.47 -7.29 -42.62
C VAL A 324 -2.04 -7.47 -41.14
N TYR A 325 -0.89 -6.89 -40.77
CA TYR A 325 -0.17 -7.10 -39.49
C TYR A 325 0.38 -5.80 -38.92
N ASN A 326 0.84 -5.82 -37.66
CA ASN A 326 1.65 -4.74 -37.09
C ASN A 326 3.15 -4.84 -37.48
N LEU A 327 3.77 -3.69 -37.66
CA LEU A 327 5.06 -3.46 -38.35
C LEU A 327 6.32 -4.03 -37.65
N ARG A 328 7.30 -4.45 -38.47
CA ARG A 328 8.75 -4.45 -38.15
C ARG A 328 9.47 -3.44 -39.05
N LEU A 329 10.45 -2.69 -38.53
CA LEU A 329 11.14 -1.61 -39.29
C LEU A 329 11.69 -2.04 -40.66
N LEU A 330 12.14 -3.30 -40.79
CA LEU A 330 12.67 -3.86 -42.05
C LEU A 330 11.69 -3.82 -43.22
N SER A 331 10.38 -3.78 -42.96
CA SER A 331 9.39 -3.68 -44.04
C SER A 331 9.26 -2.24 -44.56
N ALA A 332 9.51 -1.23 -43.74
CA ALA A 332 9.54 0.17 -44.18
C ALA A 332 10.72 0.41 -45.14
N ASP A 333 11.87 -0.23 -44.89
CA ASP A 333 13.01 -0.22 -45.80
C ASP A 333 12.61 -0.80 -47.16
N MET A 334 11.91 -1.94 -47.19
CA MET A 334 11.47 -2.58 -48.44
C MET A 334 10.39 -1.80 -49.19
N VAL A 335 9.48 -1.13 -48.49
CA VAL A 335 8.51 -0.22 -49.11
C VAL A 335 9.23 0.96 -49.76
N THR A 336 10.21 1.54 -49.06
CA THR A 336 11.02 2.65 -49.55
C THR A 336 11.84 2.21 -50.78
N ILE A 337 12.59 1.12 -50.67
CA ILE A 337 13.35 0.52 -51.78
C ILE A 337 12.44 0.17 -52.96
N GLY A 338 11.26 -0.40 -52.71
CA GLY A 338 10.29 -0.73 -53.75
C GLY A 338 9.75 0.52 -54.46
N SER A 339 9.53 1.61 -53.72
CA SER A 339 9.11 2.90 -54.27
C SER A 339 10.21 3.57 -55.09
N GLU A 340 11.46 3.51 -54.61
CA GLU A 340 12.63 4.04 -55.30
C GLU A 340 12.97 3.23 -56.55
N MET A 341 12.87 1.90 -56.50
CA MET A 341 13.03 1.02 -57.68
C MET A 341 11.95 1.28 -58.75
N LYS A 342 10.75 1.71 -58.35
CA LYS A 342 9.69 2.10 -59.30
C LYS A 342 10.00 3.46 -59.95
N GLN A 343 10.73 4.34 -59.27
CA GLN A 343 11.16 5.66 -59.77
C GLN A 343 12.49 5.61 -60.53
N ARG A 344 13.39 4.67 -60.20
CA ARG A 344 14.71 4.50 -60.81
C ARG A 344 14.86 3.05 -61.26
N LYS A 345 14.73 2.81 -62.57
CA LYS A 345 15.11 1.54 -63.21
C LYS A 345 16.64 1.34 -63.19
N THR A 346 17.34 1.38 -62.05
CA THR A 346 18.76 0.96 -61.93
C THR A 346 19.25 0.92 -60.48
N CYS A 347 19.97 -0.16 -60.14
CA CYS A 347 20.94 -0.32 -59.05
C CYS A 347 20.47 -0.23 -57.58
N PHE A 348 20.45 -1.36 -56.85
CA PHE A 348 21.56 -1.79 -55.97
C PHE A 348 21.29 -3.18 -55.36
N VAL A 349 22.35 -3.95 -55.17
CA VAL A 349 22.40 -5.29 -54.57
C VAL A 349 23.30 -5.21 -53.34
N LEU A 350 23.02 -6.04 -52.33
CA LEU A 350 23.82 -6.38 -51.13
C LEU A 350 23.78 -5.45 -49.91
N THR A 351 22.89 -5.77 -48.96
CA THR A 351 23.19 -5.71 -47.52
C THR A 351 22.18 -6.54 -46.71
N GLN A 352 22.21 -7.88 -46.82
CA GLN A 352 21.34 -8.69 -45.93
C GLN A 352 21.86 -10.08 -45.54
N LEU A 353 23.11 -10.43 -45.89
CA LEU A 353 23.63 -11.77 -45.61
C LEU A 353 24.42 -11.93 -44.30
N GLN A 354 24.64 -10.87 -43.51
CA GLN A 354 25.46 -10.98 -42.29
C GLN A 354 24.72 -11.02 -40.95
N PHE A 355 23.41 -10.77 -40.89
CA PHE A 355 22.69 -10.75 -39.59
C PHE A 355 21.84 -11.99 -39.30
N GLN A 356 21.58 -12.89 -40.27
CA GLN A 356 20.79 -14.10 -40.03
C GLN A 356 21.59 -15.38 -39.78
N GLN A 357 22.91 -15.41 -39.98
CA GLN A 357 23.72 -16.61 -39.72
C GLN A 357 24.11 -16.82 -38.24
N GLY A 358 23.70 -15.93 -37.32
CA GLY A 358 24.08 -15.98 -35.90
C GLY A 358 23.19 -16.85 -34.99
N CYS A 359 22.09 -17.43 -35.47
CA CYS A 359 21.13 -18.15 -34.61
C CYS A 359 20.98 -19.65 -34.87
N TYR A 360 21.85 -20.24 -35.70
CA TYR A 360 21.89 -21.69 -35.92
C TYR A 360 23.31 -22.24 -35.67
N THR A 361 23.85 -22.03 -34.47
CA THR A 361 24.92 -22.87 -33.89
C THR A 361 24.74 -22.96 -32.38
N SER A 362 23.99 -23.98 -31.95
CA SER A 362 24.00 -24.59 -30.62
C SER A 362 23.37 -25.97 -30.75
#